data_AF-A0A9Y2AHJ4-F1
#
_entry.id   AF-A0A9Y2AHJ4-F1
#
_cell.length_a   1.000
_cell.length_b   1.000
_cell.length_c   1.000
_cell.angle_alpha   90.00
_cell.angle_beta   90.00
_cell.angle_gamma   90.00
#
_symmetry.space_group_name_H-M   'P 1'
#
loop_
_entity.id
_entity.type
_entity.pdbx_description
1 polymer ?
#
loop_
_entity_poly.entity_id
_entity_poly.type
_entity_poly.pdbx_seq_one_letter_code
_entity_poly.pdbx_strand_id
1 'polypeptide(L)' 'MYKNNNEVEFLTAREVSSVFFQGKLPYSGVLKMTRNGELPAMKRGKSYIYMVSALKEWAQKNLSKPSWANKQKNL' A
#
# COMPACT_ATOMS: atom_id res chain seq x y z
N MET A 1 -15.89 -21.02 9.01
CA MET A 1 -15.11 -20.23 8.04
C MET A 1 -13.65 -20.61 8.18
N TYR A 2 -13.06 -21.21 7.15
CA TYR A 2 -11.67 -21.66 7.20
C TYR A 2 -10.74 -20.44 7.14
N LYS A 3 -9.96 -20.22 8.21
CA LYS A 3 -8.80 -19.33 8.19
C LYS A 3 -7.61 -20.11 7.64
N ASN A 4 -7.32 -19.96 6.35
CA ASN A 4 -6.04 -20.37 5.80
C ASN A 4 -5.00 -19.27 6.08
N ASN A 5 -4.14 -19.50 7.06
CA ASN A 5 -3.09 -18.57 7.52
C ASN A 5 -1.85 -18.50 6.58
N ASN A 6 -2.02 -18.66 5.26
CA ASN A 6 -0.88 -18.56 4.33
C ASN A 6 -1.25 -18.18 2.88
N GLU A 7 -2.37 -17.49 2.68
CA GLU A 7 -2.77 -17.06 1.33
C GLU A 7 -2.05 -15.76 0.98
N VAL A 8 -1.31 -15.81 -0.13
CA VAL A 8 -0.86 -14.60 -0.83
C VAL A 8 -2.11 -13.87 -1.29
N GLU A 9 -2.56 -12.93 -0.47
CA GLU A 9 -3.75 -12.14 -0.75
C GLU A 9 -3.38 -11.03 -1.74
N PHE A 10 -4.08 -11.01 -2.87
CA PHE A 10 -4.00 -9.94 -3.85
C PHE A 10 -5.24 -9.07 -3.75
N LEU A 11 -5.03 -7.76 -3.71
CA LEU A 11 -6.08 -6.76 -3.70
C LEU A 11 -6.15 -6.06 -5.05
N THR A 12 -7.34 -5.61 -5.41
CA THR A 12 -7.58 -4.58 -6.43
C THR A 12 -7.34 -3.19 -5.85
N ALA A 13 -7.19 -2.16 -6.69
CA ALA A 13 -7.06 -0.79 -6.21
C ALA A 13 -8.26 -0.32 -5.35
N ARG A 14 -9.45 -0.90 -5.55
CA ARG A 14 -10.64 -0.59 -4.75
C ARG A 14 -10.55 -1.21 -3.35
N GLU A 15 -10.10 -2.45 -3.26
CA GLU A 15 -9.87 -3.12 -1.97
C GLU A 15 -8.66 -2.52 -1.24
N VAL A 16 -7.63 -2.06 -1.95
CA VAL A 16 -6.55 -1.30 -1.30
C VAL A 16 -7.10 -0.05 -0.62
N SER A 17 -8.02 0.68 -1.26
CA SER A 17 -8.68 1.83 -0.66
C SER A 17 -9.52 1.45 0.57
N SER A 18 -10.40 0.46 0.46
CA SER A 18 -11.35 0.12 1.54
C SER A 18 -10.78 -0.78 2.64
N VAL A 19 -9.95 -1.76 2.29
CA VAL A 19 -9.41 -2.78 3.21
C VAL A 19 -8.06 -2.36 3.76
N PHE A 20 -7.10 -2.03 2.89
CA PHE A 20 -5.73 -1.71 3.34
C PHE A 20 -5.63 -0.31 3.95
N PHE A 21 -6.16 0.70 3.27
CA PHE A 21 -6.18 2.08 3.76
C PHE A 21 -7.43 2.41 4.61
N GLN A 22 -8.34 1.46 4.80
CA GLN A 22 -9.55 1.63 5.63
C GLN A 22 -10.37 2.87 5.25
N GLY A 23 -10.45 3.19 3.96
CA GLY A 23 -11.16 4.35 3.42
C GLY A 23 -10.44 5.69 3.60
N LYS A 24 -9.29 5.74 4.27
CA LYS A 24 -8.52 6.97 4.50
C LYS A 24 -7.83 7.50 3.24
N LEU A 25 -7.57 6.63 2.27
CA LEU A 25 -7.07 6.99 0.94
C LEU A 25 -8.13 6.59 -0.10
N PRO A 26 -8.72 7.53 -0.85
CA PRO A 26 -9.73 7.20 -1.85
C PRO A 26 -9.11 6.43 -3.02
N TYR A 27 -9.94 5.67 -3.75
CA TYR A 27 -9.53 4.90 -4.93
C TYR A 27 -8.71 5.70 -5.96
N SER A 28 -9.11 6.94 -6.24
CA SER A 28 -8.37 7.84 -7.15
C SER A 28 -6.97 8.17 -6.62
N GLY A 29 -6.84 8.32 -5.30
CA GLY A 29 -5.56 8.51 -4.61
C GLY A 29 -4.66 7.28 -4.75
N VAL A 30 -5.22 6.08 -4.53
CA VAL A 30 -4.51 4.80 -4.75
C VAL A 30 -3.96 4.74 -6.17
N LEU A 31 -4.80 4.96 -7.18
CA LEU A 31 -4.37 4.94 -8.59
C LEU A 31 -3.31 5.98 -8.90
N LYS A 32 -3.41 7.19 -8.33
CA LYS A 32 -2.41 8.25 -8.51
C LYS A 32 -1.05 7.79 -7.98
N MET A 33 -1.01 7.33 -6.72
CA MET A 33 0.22 6.85 -6.10
C MET A 33 0.83 5.67 -6.87
N THR A 34 0.01 4.74 -7.35
CA THR A 34 0.49 3.62 -8.17
C THR A 34 1.09 4.06 -9.50
N ARG A 35 0.46 5.01 -10.19
CA ARG A 35 0.99 5.56 -11.45
C ARG A 35 2.30 6.32 -11.24
N ASN A 36 2.45 6.95 -10.08
CA ASN A 36 3.69 7.61 -9.67
C ASN A 36 4.79 6.64 -9.22
N GLY A 37 4.51 5.33 -9.15
CA GLY A 37 5.45 4.32 -8.66
C GLY A 37 5.61 4.31 -7.13
N GLU A 38 4.75 5.01 -6.39
CA GLU A 38 4.83 5.10 -4.94
C GLU A 38 4.31 3.84 -4.24
N LEU A 39 3.25 3.22 -4.78
CA LEU A 39 2.70 1.96 -4.25
C LEU A 39 3.21 0.76 -5.06
N PRO A 40 3.64 -0.33 -4.38
CA PRO A 40 4.03 -1.55 -5.06
C PRO A 40 2.79 -2.22 -5.67
N ALA A 41 2.73 -2.22 -7.00
CA ALA A 41 1.64 -2.82 -7.75
C ALA A 41 2.16 -3.54 -8.99
N MET A 42 1.45 -4.57 -9.42
CA MET A 42 1.69 -5.24 -10.70
C MET A 42 0.58 -4.85 -11.68
N LYS A 43 0.96 -4.42 -12.88
CA LYS A 43 0.00 -4.14 -13.96
C LYS A 43 -0.46 -5.46 -14.58
N ARG A 44 -1.77 -5.70 -14.59
CA ARG A 44 -2.41 -6.86 -15.21
C ARG A 44 -3.44 -6.36 -16.22
N GLY A 45 -3.04 -6.32 -17.50
CA GLY A 45 -3.85 -5.73 -18.57
C GLY A 45 -4.10 -4.24 -18.34
N LYS A 46 -5.38 -3.86 -18.20
CA LYS A 46 -5.82 -2.47 -17.95
C LYS A 46 -5.91 -2.11 -16.46
N SER A 47 -5.62 -3.06 -15.57
CA SER A 47 -5.82 -2.91 -14.12
C SER A 47 -4.51 -3.12 -13.35
N TYR A 48 -4.55 -2.79 -12.06
CA TYR A 48 -3.46 -3.03 -11.10
C TYR A 48 -3.90 -4.03 -10.04
N ILE A 49 -2.99 -4.91 -9.67
CA ILE A 49 -3.13 -5.83 -8.53
C ILE A 49 -2.03 -5.54 -7.52
N TYR A 50 -2.32 -5.78 -6.24
CA TYR A 50 -1.46 -5.43 -5.13
C TYR A 50 -1.30 -6.62 -4.21
N MET A 51 -0.07 -7.05 -3.97
CA MET A 51 0.21 -8.09 -3.00
C MET A 51 0.17 -7.50 -1.60
N VAL A 52 -0.62 -8.07 -0.68
CA VAL A 52 -0.77 -7.54 0.68
C VAL A 52 0.57 -7.47 1.42
N SER A 53 1.46 -8.45 1.25
CA SER A 53 2.79 -8.43 1.85
C SER A 53 3.62 -7.23 1.38
N ALA A 54 3.65 -6.96 0.07
CA ALA A 54 4.39 -5.83 -0.49
C ALA A 54 3.83 -4.48 0.01
N LEU A 55 2.51 -4.36 0.13
CA LEU A 55 1.88 -3.17 0.73
C LEU A 55 2.25 -2.99 2.21
N LYS A 56 2.29 -4.08 2.98
CA LYS A 56 2.72 -4.04 4.39
C LYS A 56 4.18 -3.65 4.54
N GLU A 57 5.07 -4.21 3.71
CA GLU A 57 6.48 -3.82 3.67
C GLU A 57 6.65 -2.35 3.30
N TRP A 58 5.90 -1.88 2.31
CA TRP A 58 5.87 -0.47 1.94
C TRP A 58 5.42 0.41 3.11
N ALA A 59 4.34 0.04 3.81
CA ALA A 59 3.82 0.77 4.95
C ALA A 59 4.85 0.81 6.10
N GLN A 60 5.50 -0.32 6.38
CA GLN A 60 6.59 -0.37 7.35
C GLN A 60 7.76 0.54 6.97
N LYS A 61 8.07 0.75 5.69
CA LYS A 61 9.18 1.62 5.26
C LYS A 61 8.81 3.11 5.25
N ASN A 62 7.55 3.42 4.93
CA ASN A 62 7.10 4.79 4.66
C ASN A 62 6.31 5.41 5.81
N LEU A 63 5.56 4.63 6.58
CA LEU A 63 4.74 5.12 7.70
C LEU A 63 5.44 5.04 9.06
N SER A 64 6.45 4.18 9.20
CA SER A 64 7.25 4.08 10.44
C SER A 64 8.25 5.22 10.63
N LYS A 65 8.43 6.07 9.61
CA LYS A 65 9.26 7.27 9.69
C LYS A 65 8.40 8.45 10.11
N PRO A 66 8.35 8.81 11.40
CA PRO A 66 7.75 10.08 11.77
C PRO A 66 8.53 11.23 11.10
N SER A 67 7.82 12.24 10.61
CA SER A 67 8.39 13.40 9.94
C SER A 67 9.39 14.20 10.82
N TRP A 68 9.36 14.02 12.14
CA TRP A 68 10.31 14.62 13.08
C TRP A 68 11.65 13.85 13.21
N ALA A 69 11.72 12.57 12.80
CA ALA A 69 12.94 11.77 12.93
C ALA A 69 14.08 12.21 11.98
N ASN A 70 13.78 13.03 10.97
CA ASN A 70 14.78 13.64 10.08
C ASN A 70 15.21 15.05 10.52
N LYS A 71 14.78 15.57 11.68
CA LYS A 71 15.13 16.93 12.15
C LYS A 71 16.31 17.01 13.12
N GLN A 72 17.05 15.92 13.38
CA GLN A 72 18.24 15.94 14.23
C GLN A 72 19.46 15.35 13.53
N LYS A 73 19.97 16.04 12.53
CA LYS A 73 21.39 15.99 12.18
C LYS A 73 21.75 17.26 11.44
N ASN A 74 21.90 18.33 12.21
CA ASN A 74 22.74 19.51 11.93
C ASN A 74 22.63 20.41 13.18
N LEU A 75 23.40 20.01 14.19
CA LEU A 75 23.91 20.86 15.28
C LEU A 75 25.42 20.91 15.09
#